data_AF-K0KL39-F1
#
_entry.id   AF-K0KL39-F1
#
_cell.length_a   1.000
_cell.length_b   1.000
_cell.length_c   1.000
_cell.angle_alpha   90.00
_cell.angle_beta   90.00
_cell.angle_gamma   90.00
#
_symmetry.space_group_name_H-M   'P 1'
#
loop_
_entity.id
_entity.type
_entity.pdbx_description
1 polymer ?
#
loop_
_entity_poly.entity_id
_entity_poly.type
_entity_poly.pdbx_seq_one_letter_code
_entity_poly.pdbx_strand_id
1 'polypeptide(L)'
;MTTDIKAPLKDANLERENLVNDIERLENEYFNLNQVEIRDNKTNLNKRIWLETVRPALLKYWKFKTSLFPLIYYSKQRLKFLNEAKETTKEETFLGPFPIEIWKIIMQKGCARMEVPSINKCFHKELAPYAYCGVGYENLQLLLVVSSTHKMRQNDACFLREGPDFPDKPCDSYSIYERNLESFNFEYEFLDVDYDVPKSIRDEIAGAKADKKTLVITDYEEIKHLVYHVLNNPDSMKHWKSINIDISILHGYKELIYDSEIYTVLEYYGRSLGNGSLSSKTQVKADDFFYGPDSHQLFHNREGRWGAPKLGLSKNFDAHSFSKIPYNTANEIFPNKVYFNELIHLSELFKSYESGQRSELLKISTDRELRMNHPYKKYVLSLDQITQSPEFNGPQFKIDGAIASHNIKIRNRRFASENEVTSLIKLMVGLLSSNKLFKDTDTSLFISGMTDFQETKDILKSQTGKYRPVTNMYKYKPHLTLLNKPKSV
;
A
#
# COMPACT_ATOMS: atom_id res chain seq x y z
N MET A 1 -4.68 -32.50 -44.91
CA MET A 1 -4.27 -31.43 -45.85
C MET A 1 -2.97 -30.83 -45.32
N THR A 2 -1.86 -30.94 -46.05
CA THR A 2 -0.56 -30.39 -45.64
C THR A 2 -0.58 -28.86 -45.72
N THR A 3 -0.76 -28.18 -44.58
CA THR A 3 -0.61 -26.72 -44.49
C THR A 3 0.83 -26.34 -44.83
N ASP A 4 0.99 -25.59 -45.93
CA ASP A 4 2.28 -25.12 -46.41
C ASP A 4 2.90 -24.10 -45.44
N ILE A 5 3.88 -24.57 -44.66
CA ILE A 5 4.64 -23.80 -43.65
C ILE A 5 5.40 -22.62 -44.30
N LYS A 6 5.52 -22.60 -45.63
CA LYS A 6 6.20 -21.51 -46.34
C LYS A 6 5.49 -20.17 -46.19
N ALA A 7 4.15 -20.14 -46.09
CA ALA A 7 3.42 -18.88 -45.97
C ALA A 7 3.68 -18.15 -44.62
N PRO A 8 3.51 -18.79 -43.44
CA PRO A 8 3.81 -18.14 -42.17
C PRO A 8 5.28 -17.75 -41.97
N LEU A 9 6.22 -18.50 -42.57
CA LEU A 9 7.64 -18.18 -42.52
C LEU A 9 7.98 -16.95 -43.38
N LYS A 10 7.28 -16.80 -44.51
CA LYS A 10 7.38 -15.64 -45.38
C LYS A 10 6.83 -14.39 -44.69
N ASP A 11 5.71 -14.53 -43.98
CA ASP A 11 5.10 -13.44 -43.20
C ASP A 11 5.99 -12.98 -42.04
N ALA A 12 6.60 -13.91 -41.31
CA ALA A 12 7.53 -13.57 -40.21
C ALA A 12 8.84 -12.92 -40.70
N ASN A 13 9.34 -13.34 -41.86
CA ASN A 13 10.50 -12.70 -42.48
C ASN A 13 10.17 -11.30 -42.99
N LEU A 14 8.96 -11.10 -43.56
CA LEU A 14 8.46 -9.80 -43.99
C LEU A 14 8.27 -8.85 -42.80
N GLU A 15 7.68 -9.30 -41.69
CA GLU A 15 7.58 -8.49 -40.47
C GLU A 15 8.95 -8.10 -39.90
N ARG A 16 9.92 -9.02 -39.95
CA ARG A 16 11.29 -8.74 -39.52
C ARG A 16 11.96 -7.70 -40.42
N GLU A 17 11.79 -7.80 -41.73
CA GLU A 17 12.34 -6.87 -42.71
C GLU A 17 11.72 -5.48 -42.56
N ASN A 18 10.39 -5.40 -42.39
CA ASN A 18 9.69 -4.15 -42.09
C ASN A 18 10.22 -3.48 -40.81
N LEU A 19 10.46 -4.27 -39.76
CA LEU A 19 10.98 -3.75 -38.50
C LEU A 19 12.44 -3.24 -38.62
N VAL A 20 13.28 -3.94 -39.40
CA VAL A 20 14.65 -3.50 -39.69
C VAL A 20 14.63 -2.19 -40.48
N ASN A 21 13.78 -2.10 -41.50
CA ASN A 21 13.62 -0.89 -42.31
C ASN A 21 13.08 0.29 -41.50
N ASP A 22 12.16 0.06 -40.56
CA ASP A 22 11.67 1.11 -39.64
C ASP A 22 12.77 1.59 -38.69
N ILE A 23 13.63 0.69 -38.21
CA ILE A 23 14.80 1.05 -37.39
C ILE A 23 15.79 1.88 -38.20
N GLU A 24 16.15 1.45 -39.42
CA GLU A 24 17.05 2.20 -40.29
C GLU A 24 16.46 3.56 -40.69
N ARG A 25 15.15 3.65 -40.95
CA ARG A 25 14.46 4.93 -41.20
C ARG A 25 14.59 5.87 -39.99
N LEU A 26 14.33 5.37 -38.79
CA LEU A 26 14.42 6.16 -37.56
C LEU A 26 15.87 6.58 -37.25
N GLU A 27 16.85 5.73 -37.54
CA GLU A 27 18.28 6.06 -37.39
C GLU A 27 18.71 7.14 -38.41
N ASN A 28 18.21 7.08 -39.64
CA ASN A 28 18.47 8.08 -40.67
C ASN A 28 17.77 9.42 -40.37
N GLU A 29 16.51 9.41 -39.90
CA GLU A 29 15.82 10.60 -39.41
C GLU A 29 16.58 11.26 -38.25
N TYR A 30 17.14 10.45 -37.34
CA TYR A 30 17.99 10.92 -36.25
C TYR A 30 19.35 11.46 -36.72
N PHE A 31 19.97 10.84 -37.73
CA PHE A 31 21.20 11.33 -38.33
C PHE A 31 21.00 12.69 -38.99
N ASN A 32 19.88 12.87 -39.70
CA ASN A 32 19.49 14.14 -40.30
C ASN A 32 19.20 15.23 -39.24
N LEU A 33 18.61 14.85 -38.11
CA LEU A 33 18.42 15.75 -36.95
C LEU A 33 19.74 16.22 -36.31
N ASN A 34 20.84 15.45 -36.45
CA ASN A 34 22.17 15.86 -35.98
C ASN A 34 22.94 16.76 -36.96
N GLN A 35 22.51 16.86 -38.24
CA GLN A 35 23.12 17.76 -39.22
C GLN A 35 22.53 19.18 -39.21
N VAL A 36 21.39 19.39 -38.54
CA VAL A 36 20.81 20.72 -38.35
C VAL A 36 21.54 21.43 -37.20
N GLU A 37 22.33 22.44 -37.54
CA GLU A 37 23.10 23.26 -36.59
C GLU A 37 22.25 23.75 -35.42
N ILE A 38 22.76 23.51 -34.21
CA ILE A 38 22.07 23.67 -32.93
C ILE A 38 21.97 25.16 -32.57
N ARG A 39 20.74 25.69 -32.53
CA ARG A 39 20.43 26.94 -31.80
C ARG A 39 19.20 26.89 -30.90
N ASP A 40 18.52 25.75 -30.76
CA ASP A 40 17.26 25.70 -30.01
C ASP A 40 17.29 24.74 -28.80
N ASN A 41 16.94 25.27 -27.61
CA ASN A 41 16.93 24.56 -26.33
C ASN A 41 15.94 23.39 -26.31
N LYS A 42 14.93 23.42 -27.17
CA LYS A 42 13.94 22.33 -27.32
C LYS A 42 14.56 21.05 -27.88
N THR A 43 15.57 21.17 -28.73
CA THR A 43 16.27 20.04 -29.36
C THR A 43 17.14 19.28 -28.35
N ASN A 44 17.71 19.99 -27.36
CA ASN A 44 18.46 19.36 -26.25
C ASN A 44 17.55 18.56 -25.31
N LEU A 45 16.32 19.02 -25.05
CA LEU A 45 15.36 18.30 -24.22
C LEU A 45 14.89 16.99 -24.88
N ASN A 46 14.57 17.03 -26.18
CA ASN A 46 14.17 15.84 -26.94
C ASN A 46 15.32 14.82 -27.04
N LYS A 47 16.55 15.30 -27.24
CA LYS A 47 17.75 14.45 -27.24
C LYS A 47 17.96 13.75 -25.89
N ARG A 48 17.72 14.47 -24.78
CA ARG A 48 17.80 13.92 -23.43
C ARG A 48 16.71 12.89 -23.16
N ILE A 49 15.45 13.16 -23.51
CA ILE A 49 14.34 12.19 -23.39
C ILE A 49 14.61 10.92 -24.20
N TRP A 50 15.14 11.06 -25.41
CA TRP A 50 15.45 9.90 -26.25
C TRP A 50 16.57 9.04 -25.66
N LEU A 51 17.67 9.65 -25.20
CA LEU A 51 18.82 8.95 -24.64
C LEU A 51 18.57 8.37 -23.24
N GLU A 52 17.86 9.10 -22.37
CA GLU A 52 17.66 8.72 -20.97
C GLU A 52 16.40 7.85 -20.78
N THR A 53 15.40 7.96 -21.66
CA THR A 53 14.09 7.31 -21.45
C THR A 53 13.72 6.34 -22.57
N VAL A 54 13.70 6.79 -23.83
CA VAL A 54 13.17 5.98 -24.95
C VAL A 54 14.13 4.85 -25.35
N ARG A 55 15.41 5.16 -25.56
CA ARG A 55 16.43 4.17 -25.97
C ARG A 55 16.63 3.06 -24.93
N PRO A 56 16.72 3.33 -23.60
CA PRO A 56 16.80 2.27 -22.61
C PRO A 56 15.53 1.41 -22.54
N ALA A 57 14.34 1.99 -22.76
CA ALA A 57 13.09 1.25 -22.81
C ALA A 57 13.02 0.33 -24.04
N LEU A 58 13.40 0.82 -25.22
CA LEU A 58 13.49 0.02 -26.45
C LEU A 58 14.53 -1.10 -26.33
N LEU A 59 15.69 -0.84 -25.72
CA LEU A 59 16.71 -1.86 -25.45
C LEU A 59 16.22 -2.91 -24.43
N LYS A 60 15.48 -2.50 -23.40
CA LYS A 60 14.85 -3.44 -22.44
C LYS A 60 13.77 -4.28 -23.12
N TYR A 61 12.92 -3.67 -23.93
CA TYR A 61 11.90 -4.36 -24.72
C TYR A 61 12.53 -5.34 -25.72
N TRP A 62 13.60 -4.95 -26.40
CA TRP A 62 14.33 -5.81 -27.32
C TRP A 62 15.01 -6.97 -26.60
N LYS A 63 15.67 -6.73 -25.46
CA LYS A 63 16.24 -7.77 -24.58
C LYS A 63 15.16 -8.71 -24.03
N PHE A 64 13.98 -8.20 -23.71
CA PHE A 64 12.82 -8.98 -23.28
C PHE A 64 12.27 -9.85 -24.43
N LYS A 65 12.10 -9.29 -25.63
CA LYS A 65 11.68 -10.07 -26.80
C LYS A 65 12.71 -11.14 -27.18
N THR A 66 14.00 -10.81 -27.19
CA THR A 66 15.08 -11.77 -27.53
C THR A 66 15.31 -12.82 -26.44
N SER A 67 15.09 -12.52 -25.16
CA SER A 67 15.11 -13.54 -24.09
C SER A 67 13.89 -14.46 -24.13
N LEU A 68 12.78 -14.00 -24.72
CA LEU A 68 11.62 -14.82 -25.03
C LEU A 68 11.79 -15.66 -26.31
N PHE A 69 12.74 -15.35 -27.20
CA PHE A 69 12.92 -16.11 -28.45
C PHE A 69 13.25 -17.60 -28.23
N PRO A 70 14.13 -17.99 -27.30
CA PRO A 70 14.34 -19.40 -26.96
C PRO A 70 13.06 -20.06 -26.43
N LEU A 71 12.25 -19.34 -25.64
CA LEU A 71 10.97 -19.82 -25.12
C LEU A 71 9.91 -19.96 -26.22
N ILE A 72 9.87 -19.04 -27.18
CA ILE A 72 9.00 -19.09 -28.37
C ILE A 72 9.45 -20.19 -29.33
N TYR A 73 10.77 -20.43 -29.44
CA TYR A 73 11.32 -21.50 -30.27
C TYR A 73 11.07 -22.88 -29.65
N TYR A 74 11.30 -23.03 -28.34
CA TYR A 74 10.94 -24.24 -27.60
C TYR A 74 9.43 -24.49 -27.63
N SER A 75 8.61 -23.45 -27.47
CA SER A 75 7.15 -23.61 -27.56
C SER A 75 6.71 -23.99 -28.97
N LYS A 76 7.32 -23.44 -30.03
CA LYS A 76 7.06 -23.84 -31.43
C LYS A 76 7.49 -25.28 -31.73
N GLN A 77 8.65 -25.73 -31.24
CA GLN A 77 9.07 -27.13 -31.40
C GLN A 77 8.14 -28.10 -30.65
N ARG A 78 7.69 -27.72 -29.44
CA ARG A 78 6.75 -28.51 -28.64
C ARG A 78 5.33 -28.50 -29.23
N LEU A 79 4.89 -27.38 -29.79
CA LEU A 79 3.64 -27.24 -30.56
C LEU A 79 3.66 -28.06 -31.85
N LYS A 80 4.81 -28.16 -32.52
CA LYS A 80 4.97 -29.04 -33.69
C LYS A 80 4.81 -30.52 -33.29
N PHE A 81 5.43 -30.92 -32.17
CA PHE A 81 5.29 -32.26 -31.59
C PHE A 81 3.85 -32.56 -31.10
N LEU A 82 3.14 -31.54 -30.59
CA LEU A 82 1.74 -31.66 -30.13
C LEU A 82 0.73 -31.64 -31.28
N ASN A 83 0.98 -30.88 -32.34
CA ASN A 83 0.12 -30.84 -33.54
C ASN A 83 0.26 -32.11 -34.39
N GLU A 84 1.44 -32.74 -34.41
CA GLU A 84 1.61 -34.09 -34.96
C GLU A 84 0.90 -35.17 -34.13
N ALA A 85 0.53 -34.87 -32.87
CA ALA A 85 -0.16 -35.78 -31.96
C ALA A 85 -1.67 -35.50 -31.77
N LYS A 86 -2.23 -34.42 -32.33
CA LYS A 86 -3.64 -34.04 -32.13
C LYS A 86 -4.28 -33.42 -33.38
N GLU A 87 -4.66 -34.26 -34.34
CA GLU A 87 -5.82 -34.00 -35.20
C GLU A 87 -7.11 -34.41 -34.46
N THR A 88 -7.41 -33.81 -33.32
CA THR A 88 -8.78 -33.81 -32.76
C THR A 88 -8.95 -32.61 -31.83
N THR A 89 -9.93 -31.76 -32.20
CA THR A 89 -10.58 -30.69 -31.41
C THR A 89 -9.69 -29.58 -30.85
N LYS A 90 -9.73 -28.42 -31.53
CA LYS A 90 -9.32 -27.11 -30.97
C LYS A 90 -10.34 -26.66 -29.93
N GLU A 91 -10.13 -27.05 -28.68
CA GLU A 91 -10.66 -26.28 -27.56
C GLU A 91 -9.62 -25.22 -27.18
N GLU A 92 -10.00 -23.95 -27.22
CA GLU A 92 -9.19 -22.86 -26.66
C GLU A 92 -9.01 -23.13 -25.16
N THR A 93 -7.81 -23.51 -24.76
CA THR A 93 -7.52 -23.75 -23.35
C THR A 93 -7.60 -22.43 -22.59
N PHE A 94 -8.44 -22.40 -21.56
CA PHE A 94 -8.69 -21.27 -20.65
C PHE A 94 -7.41 -20.62 -20.04
N LEU A 95 -6.26 -21.29 -20.13
CA LEU A 95 -4.95 -20.87 -19.62
C LEU A 95 -4.12 -20.02 -20.59
N GLY A 96 -4.63 -19.72 -21.79
CA GLY A 96 -3.82 -19.17 -22.87
C GLY A 96 -2.81 -20.20 -23.40
N PRO A 97 -1.67 -19.77 -23.98
CA PRO A 97 -0.76 -20.65 -24.71
C PRO A 97 0.18 -21.50 -23.83
N PHE A 98 0.17 -21.30 -22.50
CA PHE A 98 1.14 -21.91 -21.60
C PHE A 98 0.54 -23.06 -20.79
N PRO A 99 1.24 -24.22 -20.71
CA PRO A 99 0.82 -25.32 -19.86
C PRO A 99 1.03 -24.98 -18.38
N ILE A 100 0.36 -25.70 -17.49
CA ILE A 100 0.29 -25.39 -16.05
C ILE A 100 1.66 -25.34 -15.37
N GLU A 101 2.65 -26.09 -15.87
CA GLU A 101 4.01 -26.10 -15.34
C GLU A 101 4.73 -24.76 -15.57
N ILE A 102 4.43 -24.06 -16.68
CA ILE A 102 4.98 -22.73 -16.94
C ILE A 102 4.34 -21.71 -16.02
N TRP A 103 3.03 -21.80 -15.80
CA TRP A 103 2.34 -20.95 -14.83
C TRP A 103 2.88 -21.13 -13.41
N LYS A 104 3.16 -22.37 -12.99
CA LYS A 104 3.85 -22.67 -11.75
C LYS A 104 5.20 -21.96 -11.65
N ILE A 105 6.02 -21.96 -12.71
CA ILE A 105 7.32 -21.26 -12.72
C ILE A 105 7.13 -19.74 -12.65
N ILE A 106 6.16 -19.18 -13.37
CA ILE A 106 5.84 -17.74 -13.36
C ILE A 106 5.44 -17.30 -11.95
N MET A 107 4.58 -18.08 -11.29
CA MET A 107 4.11 -17.81 -9.93
C MET A 107 5.20 -17.99 -8.87
N GLN A 108 6.05 -19.02 -9.00
CA GLN A 108 7.21 -19.21 -8.13
C GLN A 108 8.21 -18.04 -8.21
N LYS A 109 8.26 -17.34 -9.35
CA LYS A 109 9.05 -16.12 -9.51
C LYS A 109 8.34 -14.85 -9.00
N GLY A 110 7.13 -14.98 -8.47
CA GLY A 110 6.30 -13.88 -7.96
C GLY A 110 5.73 -12.98 -9.06
N CYS A 111 5.72 -13.42 -10.32
CA CYS A 111 5.27 -12.60 -11.45
C CYS A 111 3.76 -12.66 -11.71
N ALA A 112 3.04 -13.57 -11.06
CA ALA A 112 1.60 -13.70 -11.10
C ALA A 112 1.12 -14.26 -9.76
N ARG A 113 0.01 -13.74 -9.23
CA ARG A 113 -0.57 -14.19 -7.94
C ARG A 113 -2.06 -14.42 -8.01
N MET A 114 -2.78 -13.60 -8.77
CA MET A 114 -4.23 -13.59 -8.82
C MET A 114 -4.78 -13.99 -10.19
N GLU A 115 -3.99 -13.81 -11.24
CA GLU A 115 -4.41 -13.87 -12.65
C GLU A 115 -4.85 -15.27 -13.09
N VAL A 116 -4.26 -16.31 -12.51
CA VAL A 116 -4.57 -17.72 -12.85
C VAL A 116 -5.37 -18.42 -11.76
N PRO A 117 -5.13 -18.22 -10.45
CA PRO A 117 -5.90 -18.90 -9.40
C PRO A 117 -7.36 -18.44 -9.36
N SER A 118 -7.66 -17.26 -9.91
CA SER A 118 -9.03 -16.74 -10.02
C SER A 118 -9.87 -17.37 -11.14
N ILE A 119 -9.25 -18.09 -12.08
CA ILE A 119 -9.94 -18.63 -13.27
C ILE A 119 -10.94 -19.73 -12.89
N ASN A 120 -10.52 -20.72 -12.07
CA ASN A 120 -11.40 -21.76 -11.56
C ASN A 120 -10.85 -22.44 -10.30
N LYS A 121 -11.70 -23.24 -9.64
CA LYS A 121 -11.36 -23.97 -8.40
C LYS A 121 -10.20 -24.95 -8.55
N CYS A 122 -9.99 -25.54 -9.74
CA CYS A 122 -8.91 -26.50 -9.98
C CYS A 122 -7.56 -25.76 -9.99
N PHE A 123 -7.45 -24.68 -10.76
CA PHE A 123 -6.25 -23.83 -10.78
C PHE A 123 -5.98 -23.22 -9.42
N HIS A 124 -7.01 -22.78 -8.71
CA HIS A 124 -6.84 -22.29 -7.35
C HIS A 124 -6.15 -23.33 -6.46
N LYS A 125 -6.67 -24.56 -6.40
CA LYS A 125 -6.10 -25.61 -5.55
C LYS A 125 -4.67 -25.98 -5.94
N GLU A 126 -4.38 -26.05 -7.22
CA GLU A 126 -3.07 -26.49 -7.71
C GLU A 126 -2.02 -25.37 -7.65
N LEU A 127 -2.42 -24.13 -7.94
CA LEU A 127 -1.50 -23.02 -8.16
C LEU A 127 -1.41 -22.02 -7.01
N ALA A 128 -2.43 -21.89 -6.16
CA ALA A 128 -2.37 -20.98 -5.01
C ALA A 128 -1.16 -21.23 -4.09
N PRO A 129 -0.75 -22.49 -3.81
CA PRO A 129 0.48 -22.72 -3.04
C PRO A 129 1.73 -22.12 -3.69
N TYR A 130 1.80 -22.00 -5.02
CA TYR A 130 2.95 -21.39 -5.69
C TYR A 130 2.87 -19.86 -5.73
N ALA A 131 1.67 -19.30 -5.87
CA ALA A 131 1.43 -17.86 -5.84
C ALA A 131 1.74 -17.25 -4.45
N TYR A 132 1.40 -17.98 -3.38
CA TYR A 132 1.48 -17.44 -2.03
C TYR A 132 2.55 -18.11 -1.15
N CYS A 133 2.84 -19.41 -1.36
CA CYS A 133 3.78 -20.17 -0.51
C CYS A 133 5.07 -20.60 -1.24
N GLY A 134 5.19 -20.38 -2.56
CA GLY A 134 6.22 -20.99 -3.41
C GLY A 134 7.61 -20.37 -3.32
N VAL A 135 7.78 -19.24 -2.63
CA VAL A 135 9.02 -18.43 -2.65
C VAL A 135 9.79 -18.48 -1.31
N GLY A 136 9.50 -19.48 -0.47
CA GLY A 136 10.15 -19.61 0.85
C GLY A 136 9.64 -18.62 1.90
N TYR A 137 8.47 -18.01 1.65
CA TYR A 137 7.75 -17.26 2.67
C TYR A 137 7.20 -18.21 3.73
N GLU A 138 7.39 -17.85 4.99
CA GLU A 138 6.89 -18.59 6.14
C GLU A 138 5.80 -17.81 6.87
N ASN A 139 5.72 -16.49 6.65
CA ASN A 139 4.80 -15.59 7.32
C ASN A 139 4.00 -14.77 6.30
N LEU A 140 2.70 -14.59 6.57
CA LEU A 140 1.82 -13.74 5.77
C LEU A 140 1.46 -12.48 6.57
N GLN A 141 1.71 -11.30 6.02
CA GLN A 141 1.31 -10.01 6.57
C GLN A 141 0.34 -9.32 5.61
N LEU A 142 -0.89 -9.11 6.07
CA LEU A 142 -1.90 -8.34 5.35
C LEU A 142 -2.07 -6.98 6.01
N LEU A 143 -2.18 -5.91 5.23
CA LEU A 143 -2.51 -4.57 5.71
C LEU A 143 -3.73 -4.04 4.98
N LEU A 144 -4.85 -3.97 5.69
CA LEU A 144 -6.09 -3.37 5.22
C LEU A 144 -6.18 -1.92 5.74
N VAL A 145 -6.19 -0.94 4.85
CA VAL A 145 -6.36 0.47 5.23
C VAL A 145 -7.77 0.93 4.91
N VAL A 146 -8.46 1.46 5.91
CA VAL A 146 -9.85 1.90 5.84
C VAL A 146 -9.97 3.34 6.31
N SER A 147 -10.88 4.10 5.72
CA SER A 147 -11.23 5.42 6.23
C SER A 147 -12.70 5.70 5.97
N SER A 148 -13.36 6.42 6.89
CA SER A 148 -14.63 7.06 6.57
C SER A 148 -14.42 8.11 5.46
N THR A 149 -15.38 8.21 4.54
CA THR A 149 -15.35 9.17 3.44
C THR A 149 -15.54 10.62 3.91
N HIS A 150 -15.93 10.86 5.17
CA HIS A 150 -16.25 12.19 5.69
C HIS A 150 -15.11 13.20 5.48
N LYS A 151 -13.89 12.87 5.94
CA LYS A 151 -12.73 13.78 5.83
C LYS A 151 -12.35 14.05 4.37
N MET A 152 -12.38 13.03 3.51
CA MET A 152 -12.13 13.18 2.08
C MET A 152 -13.21 14.05 1.40
N ARG A 153 -14.50 13.84 1.70
CA ARG A 153 -15.60 14.67 1.15
C ARG A 153 -15.43 16.14 1.53
N GLN A 154 -15.03 16.43 2.77
CA GLN A 154 -14.78 17.79 3.22
C GLN A 154 -13.60 18.43 2.49
N ASN A 155 -12.49 17.69 2.33
CA ASN A 155 -11.34 18.12 1.56
C ASN A 155 -11.71 18.44 0.10
N ASP A 156 -12.50 17.56 -0.52
CA ASP A 156 -12.85 17.67 -1.93
C ASP A 156 -13.87 18.77 -2.18
N ALA A 157 -14.88 18.89 -1.33
CA ALA A 157 -15.82 20.01 -1.37
C ALA A 157 -15.12 21.36 -1.18
N CYS A 158 -14.11 21.42 -0.31
CA CYS A 158 -13.29 22.62 -0.16
C CYS A 158 -12.50 22.93 -1.44
N PHE A 159 -11.84 21.93 -2.02
CA PHE A 159 -11.08 22.09 -3.26
C PHE A 159 -11.99 22.52 -4.43
N LEU A 160 -13.17 21.93 -4.59
CA LEU A 160 -14.09 22.26 -5.68
C LEU A 160 -14.71 23.66 -5.53
N ARG A 161 -14.86 24.13 -4.29
CA ARG A 161 -15.38 25.48 -4.00
C ARG A 161 -14.31 26.56 -4.18
N GLU A 162 -13.06 26.27 -3.79
CA GLU A 162 -12.04 27.28 -3.56
C GLU A 162 -10.77 27.13 -4.41
N GLY A 163 -10.59 25.99 -5.05
CA GLY A 163 -9.40 25.66 -5.83
C GLY A 163 -8.21 25.16 -4.99
N PRO A 164 -7.06 24.87 -5.64
CA PRO A 164 -5.81 24.49 -4.98
C PRO A 164 -5.18 25.66 -4.22
N ASP A 165 -4.25 25.35 -3.32
CA ASP A 165 -3.44 26.37 -2.63
C ASP A 165 -2.57 27.19 -3.59
N PHE A 166 -2.03 26.54 -4.62
CA PHE A 166 -1.20 27.19 -5.63
C PHE A 166 -1.78 26.88 -7.01
N PRO A 167 -2.62 27.78 -7.56
CA PRO A 167 -3.30 27.63 -8.86
C PRO A 167 -2.38 27.47 -10.06
N ASP A 168 -1.12 27.90 -9.93
CA ASP A 168 -0.09 27.80 -10.97
C ASP A 168 0.48 26.38 -11.14
N LYS A 169 0.21 25.46 -10.20
CA LYS A 169 0.67 24.07 -10.34
C LYS A 169 -0.43 23.16 -10.86
N PRO A 170 -0.07 22.18 -11.72
CA PRO A 170 -1.04 21.23 -12.23
C PRO A 170 -1.64 20.40 -11.08
N CYS A 171 -2.96 20.32 -11.08
CA CYS A 171 -3.75 19.50 -10.16
C CYS A 171 -4.82 18.77 -10.96
N ASP A 172 -5.00 17.48 -10.68
CA ASP A 172 -6.03 16.66 -11.32
C ASP A 172 -7.41 16.96 -10.72
N SER A 173 -7.96 18.09 -11.13
CA SER A 173 -9.23 18.61 -10.61
C SER A 173 -10.41 17.72 -11.00
N TYR A 174 -10.31 17.04 -12.15
CA TYR A 174 -11.36 16.18 -12.67
C TYR A 174 -11.48 14.90 -11.84
N SER A 175 -10.37 14.23 -11.53
CA SER A 175 -10.40 13.06 -10.65
C SER A 175 -10.91 13.39 -9.24
N ILE A 176 -10.65 14.60 -8.73
CA ILE A 176 -11.20 15.05 -7.43
C ILE A 176 -12.71 15.26 -7.53
N TYR A 177 -13.21 15.83 -8.63
CA TYR A 177 -14.64 15.98 -8.87
C TYR A 177 -15.35 14.62 -8.94
N GLU A 178 -14.83 13.67 -9.72
CA GLU A 178 -15.39 12.31 -9.84
C GLU A 178 -15.38 11.59 -8.50
N ARG A 179 -14.25 11.64 -7.77
CA ARG A 179 -14.12 11.08 -6.43
C ARG A 179 -15.14 11.66 -5.46
N ASN A 180 -15.34 12.98 -5.49
CA ASN A 180 -16.33 13.65 -4.64
C ASN A 180 -17.74 13.14 -4.95
N LEU A 181 -18.12 13.04 -6.23
CA LEU A 181 -19.43 12.53 -6.64
C LEU A 181 -19.66 11.08 -6.20
N GLU A 182 -18.71 10.19 -6.51
CA GLU A 182 -18.82 8.77 -6.19
C GLU A 182 -18.93 8.56 -4.68
N SER A 183 -18.12 9.31 -3.92
CA SER A 183 -18.05 9.14 -2.48
C SER A 183 -19.36 9.37 -1.75
N PHE A 184 -20.32 10.15 -2.28
CA PHE A 184 -21.61 10.39 -1.62
C PHE A 184 -22.43 9.13 -1.42
N ASN A 185 -22.17 8.08 -2.22
CA ASN A 185 -22.91 6.82 -2.17
C ASN A 185 -22.35 5.84 -1.13
N PHE A 186 -21.24 6.15 -0.46
CA PHE A 186 -20.51 5.20 0.37
C PHE A 186 -19.97 5.83 1.67
N GLU A 187 -20.14 5.15 2.79
CA GLU A 187 -19.70 5.64 4.10
C GLU A 187 -18.18 5.53 4.30
N TYR A 188 -17.54 4.58 3.60
CA TYR A 188 -16.13 4.25 3.77
C TYR A 188 -15.40 4.10 2.43
N GLU A 189 -14.08 4.14 2.51
CA GLU A 189 -13.17 3.78 1.44
C GLU A 189 -12.05 2.87 1.94
N PHE A 190 -11.65 1.90 1.11
CA PHE A 190 -10.41 1.16 1.23
C PHE A 190 -9.31 1.85 0.42
N LEU A 191 -8.09 1.85 0.97
CA LEU A 191 -6.94 2.51 0.37
C LEU A 191 -5.85 1.48 0.11
N ASP A 192 -5.49 1.29 -1.15
CA ASP A 192 -4.29 0.51 -1.49
C ASP A 192 -3.07 1.41 -1.26
N VAL A 193 -2.17 0.99 -0.36
CA VAL A 193 -1.03 1.80 0.06
C VAL A 193 0.31 1.13 -0.27
N ASP A 194 1.27 1.98 -0.63
CA ASP A 194 2.66 1.63 -0.89
C ASP A 194 3.60 2.40 0.03
N TYR A 195 4.72 1.74 0.39
CA TYR A 195 5.82 2.37 1.10
C TYR A 195 6.90 2.86 0.11
N ASP A 196 6.89 4.14 -0.22
CA ASP A 196 7.81 4.78 -1.19
C ASP A 196 9.14 5.19 -0.54
N VAL A 197 9.90 4.15 -0.15
CA VAL A 197 11.26 4.27 0.41
C VAL A 197 12.25 3.46 -0.44
N PRO A 198 13.40 4.05 -0.83
CA PRO A 198 14.45 3.35 -1.55
C PRO A 198 14.90 2.07 -0.84
N LYS A 199 15.19 1.04 -1.62
CA LYS A 199 15.60 -0.28 -1.10
C LYS A 199 16.81 -0.21 -0.16
N SER A 200 17.79 0.65 -0.43
CA SER A 200 18.95 0.83 0.45
C SER A 200 18.54 1.27 1.87
N ILE A 201 17.61 2.21 1.97
CA ILE A 201 17.10 2.70 3.25
C ILE A 201 16.25 1.62 3.93
N ARG A 202 15.47 0.85 3.17
CA ARG A 202 14.73 -0.30 3.70
C ARG A 202 15.68 -1.36 4.26
N ASP A 203 16.75 -1.67 3.54
CA ASP A 203 17.78 -2.62 3.97
C ASP A 203 18.51 -2.12 5.24
N GLU A 204 18.75 -0.81 5.35
CA GLU A 204 19.27 -0.17 6.58
C GLU A 204 18.28 -0.28 7.76
N ILE A 205 17.00 0.02 7.55
CA ILE A 205 15.94 -0.08 8.56
C ILE A 205 15.79 -1.52 9.04
N ALA A 206 15.81 -2.47 8.11
CA ALA A 206 15.69 -3.89 8.39
C ALA A 206 16.93 -4.44 9.11
N GLY A 207 18.11 -3.86 8.85
CA GLY A 207 19.39 -4.26 9.42
C GLY A 207 19.71 -5.73 9.14
N ALA A 208 20.55 -6.34 9.99
CA ALA A 208 20.86 -7.78 9.92
C ALA A 208 19.65 -8.71 10.23
N LYS A 209 18.52 -8.13 10.67
CA LYS A 209 17.32 -8.85 11.11
C LYS A 209 16.17 -8.80 10.09
N ALA A 210 16.42 -8.36 8.85
CA ALA A 210 15.41 -8.29 7.80
C ALA A 210 14.62 -9.61 7.69
N ASP A 211 13.31 -9.56 7.94
CA ASP A 211 12.46 -10.74 7.81
C ASP A 211 12.14 -11.01 6.34
N LYS A 212 13.12 -11.59 5.64
CA LYS A 212 13.01 -11.96 4.23
C LYS A 212 11.98 -13.07 3.98
N LYS A 213 11.37 -13.63 5.03
CA LYS A 213 10.39 -14.71 4.95
C LYS A 213 8.96 -14.24 5.17
N THR A 214 8.71 -12.94 5.27
CA THR A 214 7.37 -12.38 5.33
C THR A 214 6.90 -11.88 3.97
N LEU A 215 5.74 -12.37 3.53
CA LEU A 215 5.01 -11.84 2.37
C LEU A 215 4.07 -10.73 2.85
N VAL A 216 4.31 -9.50 2.40
CA VAL A 216 3.45 -8.34 2.70
C VAL A 216 2.50 -8.07 1.54
N ILE A 217 1.20 -7.95 1.83
CA ILE A 217 0.15 -7.65 0.85
C ILE A 217 -0.71 -6.50 1.36
N THR A 218 -0.89 -5.49 0.52
CA THR A 218 -1.59 -4.23 0.83
C THR A 218 -2.73 -3.93 -0.15
N ASP A 219 -2.84 -4.66 -1.27
CA ASP A 219 -3.94 -4.52 -2.22
C ASP A 219 -5.21 -5.14 -1.66
N TYR A 220 -6.29 -4.35 -1.63
CA TYR A 220 -7.56 -4.78 -1.07
C TYR A 220 -8.18 -5.99 -1.81
N GLU A 221 -8.12 -6.07 -3.15
CA GLU A 221 -8.71 -7.21 -3.86
C GLU A 221 -7.95 -8.51 -3.61
N GLU A 222 -6.62 -8.46 -3.53
CA GLU A 222 -5.78 -9.59 -3.14
C GLU A 222 -6.06 -10.01 -1.68
N ILE A 223 -6.16 -9.05 -0.74
CA ILE A 223 -6.53 -9.32 0.65
C ILE A 223 -7.92 -9.96 0.74
N LYS A 224 -8.91 -9.37 0.05
CA LYS A 224 -10.29 -9.87 -0.01
C LYS A 224 -10.29 -11.30 -0.53
N HIS A 225 -9.62 -11.55 -1.66
CA HIS A 225 -9.52 -12.90 -2.22
C HIS A 225 -8.87 -13.89 -1.26
N LEU A 226 -7.78 -13.51 -0.62
CA LEU A 226 -7.10 -14.34 0.38
C LEU A 226 -8.03 -14.70 1.53
N VAL A 227 -8.71 -13.71 2.12
CA VAL A 227 -9.62 -13.93 3.25
C VAL A 227 -10.79 -14.83 2.86
N TYR A 228 -11.44 -14.59 1.72
CA TYR A 228 -12.62 -15.35 1.32
C TYR A 228 -12.31 -16.76 0.80
N HIS A 229 -11.19 -16.95 0.11
CA HIS A 229 -10.94 -18.17 -0.66
C HIS A 229 -9.73 -18.98 -0.20
N VAL A 230 -8.67 -18.34 0.28
CA VAL A 230 -7.43 -19.02 0.67
C VAL A 230 -7.42 -19.32 2.16
N LEU A 231 -7.57 -18.30 3.00
CA LEU A 231 -7.47 -18.44 4.45
C LEU A 231 -8.61 -19.25 5.07
N ASN A 232 -9.76 -19.29 4.39
CA ASN A 232 -10.91 -20.08 4.79
C ASN A 232 -10.78 -21.57 4.41
N ASN A 233 -9.71 -21.96 3.70
CA ASN A 233 -9.43 -23.33 3.30
C ASN A 233 -8.29 -23.93 4.15
N PRO A 234 -8.56 -24.89 5.06
CA PRO A 234 -7.56 -25.50 5.92
C PRO A 234 -6.34 -26.07 5.19
N ASP A 235 -6.51 -26.59 3.97
CA ASP A 235 -5.41 -27.20 3.22
C ASP A 235 -4.39 -26.17 2.72
N SER A 236 -4.82 -24.94 2.46
CA SER A 236 -3.95 -23.83 2.07
C SER A 236 -3.12 -23.28 3.24
N MET A 237 -3.48 -23.64 4.48
CA MET A 237 -2.91 -23.04 5.70
C MET A 237 -1.66 -23.73 6.23
N LYS A 238 -1.42 -24.98 5.82
CA LYS A 238 -0.33 -25.82 6.33
C LYS A 238 1.08 -25.27 6.07
N HIS A 239 1.20 -24.25 5.22
CA HIS A 239 2.49 -23.66 4.83
C HIS A 239 2.88 -22.43 5.66
N TRP A 240 1.93 -21.78 6.33
CA TRP A 240 2.17 -20.56 7.08
C TRP A 240 2.51 -20.86 8.53
N LYS A 241 3.65 -20.37 8.99
CA LYS A 241 4.02 -20.36 10.41
C LYS A 241 3.22 -19.30 11.15
N SER A 242 3.06 -18.12 10.55
CA SER A 242 2.24 -17.06 11.11
C SER A 242 1.44 -16.29 10.07
N ILE A 243 0.26 -15.82 10.48
CA ILE A 243 -0.62 -14.97 9.67
C ILE A 243 -1.01 -13.76 10.51
N ASN A 244 -0.60 -12.59 10.04
CA ASN A 244 -0.83 -11.33 10.70
C ASN A 244 -1.69 -10.46 9.78
N ILE A 245 -2.79 -9.94 10.32
CA ILE A 245 -3.66 -8.98 9.64
C ILE A 245 -3.67 -7.69 10.44
N ASP A 246 -3.32 -6.60 9.78
CA ASP A 246 -3.36 -5.27 10.37
C ASP A 246 -4.48 -4.49 9.70
N ILE A 247 -5.40 -3.95 10.49
CA ILE A 247 -6.47 -3.07 10.04
C ILE A 247 -6.14 -1.68 10.53
N SER A 248 -5.87 -0.77 9.60
CA SER A 248 -5.49 0.60 9.92
C SER A 248 -6.58 1.56 9.49
N ILE A 249 -7.21 2.20 10.48
CA ILE A 249 -8.33 3.11 10.26
C ILE A 249 -7.80 4.55 10.37
N LEU A 250 -7.79 5.26 9.23
CA LEU A 250 -7.27 6.63 9.18
C LEU A 250 -8.28 7.61 9.80
N HIS A 251 -9.55 7.51 9.43
CA HIS A 251 -10.63 8.31 10.00
C HIS A 251 -11.86 7.45 10.28
N GLY A 252 -12.60 7.77 11.34
CA GLY A 252 -13.84 7.07 11.69
C GLY A 252 -13.65 5.82 12.56
N TYR A 253 -12.58 5.75 13.37
CA TYR A 253 -12.32 4.58 14.23
C TYR A 253 -13.45 4.33 15.22
N LYS A 254 -13.99 5.39 15.83
CA LYS A 254 -15.02 5.26 16.86
C LYS A 254 -16.29 4.67 16.27
N GLU A 255 -16.73 5.22 15.15
CA GLU A 255 -17.91 4.83 14.40
C GLU A 255 -17.77 3.38 13.92
N LEU A 256 -16.63 3.06 13.28
CA LEU A 256 -16.42 1.74 12.71
C LEU A 256 -16.18 0.66 13.77
N ILE A 257 -15.49 0.95 14.87
CA ILE A 257 -15.09 -0.08 15.84
C ILE A 257 -15.97 -0.07 17.08
N TYR A 258 -16.20 1.06 17.74
CA TYR A 258 -16.90 1.10 19.03
C TYR A 258 -18.40 1.19 18.89
N ASP A 259 -18.88 1.94 17.91
CA ASP A 259 -20.30 2.20 17.72
C ASP A 259 -20.95 1.17 16.76
N SER A 260 -20.19 0.14 16.34
CA SER A 260 -20.64 -0.93 15.42
C SER A 260 -20.63 -2.32 16.06
N GLU A 261 -21.21 -3.30 15.34
CA GLU A 261 -21.18 -4.71 15.73
C GLU A 261 -19.77 -5.32 15.81
N ILE A 262 -18.75 -4.66 15.23
CA ILE A 262 -17.36 -5.13 15.30
C ILE A 262 -16.89 -5.16 16.75
N TYR A 263 -17.30 -4.19 17.59
CA TYR A 263 -16.96 -4.19 19.01
C TYR A 263 -17.42 -5.50 19.68
N THR A 264 -18.68 -5.85 19.48
CA THR A 264 -19.30 -7.05 20.06
C THR A 264 -18.61 -8.32 19.58
N VAL A 265 -18.22 -8.38 18.30
CA VAL A 265 -17.48 -9.52 17.74
C VAL A 265 -16.07 -9.62 18.35
N LEU A 266 -15.37 -8.50 18.47
CA LEU A 266 -14.06 -8.45 19.15
C LEU A 266 -14.17 -8.86 20.62
N GLU A 267 -15.21 -8.41 21.34
CA GLU A 267 -15.47 -8.86 22.71
C GLU A 267 -15.75 -10.35 22.79
N TYR A 268 -16.61 -10.87 21.91
CA TYR A 268 -16.98 -12.29 21.89
C TYR A 268 -15.75 -13.19 21.70
N TYR A 269 -14.93 -12.92 20.67
CA TYR A 269 -13.73 -13.70 20.41
C TYR A 269 -12.57 -13.40 21.37
N GLY A 270 -12.58 -12.23 22.01
CA GLY A 270 -11.56 -11.81 22.95
C GLY A 270 -11.76 -12.26 24.40
N ARG A 271 -12.99 -12.58 24.82
CA ARG A 271 -13.33 -12.96 26.22
C ARG A 271 -13.00 -14.40 26.60
N SER A 272 -12.10 -15.04 25.87
CA SER A 272 -11.66 -16.41 26.14
C SER A 272 -10.51 -16.47 27.17
N LEU A 273 -10.80 -16.14 28.42
CA LEU A 273 -9.94 -16.48 29.57
C LEU A 273 -10.67 -17.43 30.52
N GLY A 274 -11.34 -18.43 29.94
CA GLY A 274 -11.92 -19.57 30.65
C GLY A 274 -11.47 -20.87 29.99
N ASN A 275 -10.81 -21.73 30.77
CA ASN A 275 -10.28 -23.06 30.46
C ASN A 275 -10.66 -23.64 29.08
N GLY A 276 -9.87 -23.34 28.04
CA GLY A 276 -9.89 -24.10 26.79
C GLY A 276 -9.84 -23.33 25.48
N SER A 277 -9.84 -22.00 25.47
CA SER A 277 -9.60 -21.25 24.22
C SER A 277 -8.34 -20.39 24.30
N LEU A 278 -7.61 -20.40 23.18
CA LEU A 278 -6.20 -19.99 23.02
C LEU A 278 -6.03 -18.56 22.51
N SER A 279 -7.12 -17.82 22.33
CA SER A 279 -7.07 -16.43 21.85
C SER A 279 -7.05 -15.44 23.03
N SER A 280 -6.05 -14.56 23.05
CA SER A 280 -5.97 -13.43 23.98
C SER A 280 -6.28 -12.12 23.25
N LYS A 281 -7.24 -11.37 23.77
CA LYS A 281 -7.50 -9.98 23.34
C LYS A 281 -6.88 -9.02 24.34
N THR A 282 -6.12 -8.08 23.82
CA THR A 282 -5.53 -6.95 24.53
C THR A 282 -6.03 -5.68 23.84
N GLN A 283 -6.79 -4.85 24.54
CA GLN A 283 -7.39 -3.64 23.95
C GLN A 283 -7.02 -2.42 24.77
N VAL A 284 -6.37 -1.47 24.11
CA VAL A 284 -5.82 -0.29 24.75
C VAL A 284 -6.30 0.96 24.05
N LYS A 285 -6.90 1.84 24.83
CA LYS A 285 -6.89 3.28 24.52
C LYS A 285 -5.58 3.82 25.09
N ALA A 286 -4.68 4.31 24.23
CA ALA A 286 -3.40 4.85 24.69
C ALA A 286 -3.68 6.10 25.52
N ASP A 287 -3.06 6.26 26.69
CA ASP A 287 -3.26 7.46 27.51
C ASP A 287 -2.51 8.68 26.96
N ASP A 288 -1.51 8.39 26.13
CA ASP A 288 -0.62 9.35 25.48
C ASP A 288 -1.18 9.84 24.15
N PHE A 289 -0.59 10.92 23.66
CA PHE A 289 -1.04 11.57 22.45
C PHE A 289 -0.11 11.27 21.28
N PHE A 290 -0.69 10.89 20.15
CA PHE A 290 0.04 10.93 18.89
C PHE A 290 0.13 12.39 18.44
N TYR A 291 1.31 12.85 18.06
CA TYR A 291 1.54 14.22 17.60
C TYR A 291 1.87 14.24 16.10
N GLY A 292 1.06 14.95 15.32
CA GLY A 292 1.21 15.09 13.87
C GLY A 292 1.59 16.52 13.45
N PRO A 293 2.20 16.68 12.26
CA PRO A 293 2.45 17.99 11.66
C PRO A 293 1.15 18.69 11.27
N ASP A 294 1.26 19.93 10.77
CA ASP A 294 0.14 20.81 10.46
C ASP A 294 -0.94 20.10 9.64
N SER A 295 -2.16 20.02 10.18
CA SER A 295 -3.20 19.21 9.56
C SER A 295 -3.73 19.83 8.28
N HIS A 296 -3.85 21.16 8.15
CA HIS A 296 -4.47 21.86 7.00
C HIS A 296 -5.69 21.17 6.32
N GLN A 297 -6.34 20.20 6.98
CA GLN A 297 -7.22 19.17 6.36
C GLN A 297 -8.56 19.07 7.06
N LEU A 298 -8.74 19.77 8.20
CA LEU A 298 -10.03 19.88 8.83
C LEU A 298 -10.67 21.19 8.38
N PHE A 299 -11.71 21.06 7.56
CA PHE A 299 -12.53 22.17 7.12
C PHE A 299 -13.90 22.05 7.78
N HIS A 300 -14.31 23.06 8.55
CA HIS A 300 -15.72 23.13 8.94
C HIS A 300 -16.56 23.46 7.71
N ASN A 301 -17.76 22.85 7.57
CA ASN A 301 -18.61 22.97 6.37
C ASN A 301 -18.93 24.40 5.92
N ARG A 302 -18.72 25.41 6.79
CA ARG A 302 -18.92 26.83 6.52
C ARG A 302 -17.64 27.67 6.52
N GLU A 303 -16.53 27.10 6.97
CA GLU A 303 -15.24 27.78 7.01
C GLU A 303 -14.44 27.34 5.80
N GLY A 304 -14.20 28.31 4.92
CA GLY A 304 -13.31 28.09 3.79
C GLY A 304 -11.86 28.02 4.22
N ARG A 305 -11.07 27.25 3.48
CA ARG A 305 -9.62 27.25 3.61
C ARG A 305 -9.04 28.66 3.42
N TRP A 306 -9.65 29.47 2.57
CA TRP A 306 -9.30 30.89 2.39
C TRP A 306 -10.14 31.85 3.26
N GLY A 307 -11.22 31.37 3.88
CA GLY A 307 -12.20 32.18 4.59
C GLY A 307 -11.80 32.59 6.01
N ALA A 308 -10.76 31.98 6.58
CA ALA A 308 -10.25 32.32 7.91
C ALA A 308 -8.95 33.15 7.79
N PRO A 309 -8.99 34.49 7.96
CA PRO A 309 -7.78 35.33 7.94
C PRO A 309 -6.75 34.97 9.04
N LYS A 310 -7.12 34.11 10.00
CA LYS A 310 -6.24 33.59 11.04
C LYS A 310 -5.50 32.28 10.66
N LEU A 311 -5.94 31.55 9.62
CA LEU A 311 -5.36 30.25 9.23
C LEU A 311 -4.22 30.34 8.19
N GLY A 312 -3.76 31.56 7.86
CA GLY A 312 -2.34 31.77 7.54
C GLY A 312 -1.82 31.37 6.16
N LEU A 313 -2.67 31.05 5.16
CA LEU A 313 -2.17 30.81 3.80
C LEU A 313 -1.41 32.01 3.23
N SER A 314 -1.82 33.25 3.56
CA SER A 314 -1.15 34.46 3.04
C SER A 314 0.14 34.85 3.78
N LYS A 315 0.49 34.19 4.90
CA LYS A 315 1.65 34.57 5.75
C LYS A 315 2.68 33.47 5.94
N ASN A 316 2.37 32.23 5.54
CA ASN A 316 3.24 31.09 5.77
C ASN A 316 4.10 30.75 4.54
N PHE A 317 5.05 31.63 4.21
CA PHE A 317 6.18 31.27 3.35
C PHE A 317 7.05 30.13 3.93
N ASP A 318 6.82 29.72 5.18
CA ASP A 318 7.70 28.81 5.95
C ASP A 318 6.99 27.54 6.49
N ALA A 319 5.66 27.39 6.37
CA ALA A 319 4.98 26.17 6.86
C ALA A 319 5.08 24.98 5.90
N HIS A 320 5.69 25.17 4.73
CA HIS A 320 5.68 24.25 3.59
C HIS A 320 7.04 23.58 3.32
N SER A 321 8.00 23.77 4.23
CA SER A 321 9.39 23.30 4.11
C SER A 321 9.60 21.83 4.52
N PHE A 322 8.53 21.06 4.69
CA PHE A 322 8.60 19.66 5.14
C PHE A 322 8.60 18.61 4.01
N SER A 323 8.79 19.03 2.76
CA SER A 323 8.99 18.10 1.65
C SER A 323 10.36 17.43 1.70
N LYS A 324 10.50 16.28 1.03
CA LYS A 324 11.80 15.58 0.88
C LYS A 324 12.89 16.47 0.21
N ILE A 325 12.47 17.55 -0.44
CA ILE A 325 13.33 18.53 -1.11
C ILE A 325 12.80 19.92 -0.72
N PRO A 326 13.54 20.75 0.04
CA PRO A 326 13.04 21.97 0.72
C PRO A 326 12.41 23.06 -0.16
N TYR A 327 12.32 22.85 -1.48
CA TYR A 327 11.74 23.77 -2.47
C TYR A 327 10.49 23.21 -3.19
N ASN A 328 10.04 21.98 -2.88
CA ASN A 328 8.78 21.45 -3.39
C ASN A 328 7.65 21.63 -2.36
N THR A 329 6.83 22.63 -2.65
CA THR A 329 5.70 23.24 -1.93
C THR A 329 4.60 22.32 -1.38
N ALA A 330 3.81 22.86 -0.44
CA ALA A 330 2.56 22.33 0.11
C ALA A 330 1.52 21.75 -0.86
N ASN A 331 1.63 22.02 -2.16
CA ASN A 331 0.83 21.34 -3.19
C ASN A 331 1.05 19.82 -3.27
N GLU A 332 2.11 19.30 -2.65
CA GLU A 332 2.24 17.84 -2.48
C GLU A 332 1.23 17.27 -1.47
N ILE A 333 0.68 18.10 -0.59
CA ILE A 333 -0.22 17.68 0.50
C ILE A 333 -1.67 17.93 0.09
N PHE A 334 -2.11 19.18 -0.09
CA PHE A 334 -3.48 19.43 -0.55
C PHE A 334 -3.52 19.65 -2.06
N PRO A 335 -4.57 19.17 -2.74
CA PRO A 335 -5.73 18.40 -2.23
C PRO A 335 -5.52 16.88 -2.17
N ASN A 336 -4.33 16.40 -2.55
CA ASN A 336 -4.13 14.99 -2.91
C ASN A 336 -3.97 14.03 -1.72
N LYS A 337 -3.36 14.49 -0.63
CA LYS A 337 -3.06 13.72 0.58
C LYS A 337 -4.00 14.06 1.73
N VAL A 338 -5.26 13.68 1.57
CA VAL A 338 -6.35 13.86 2.56
C VAL A 338 -5.95 13.42 3.98
N TYR A 339 -5.18 12.33 4.10
CA TYR A 339 -4.89 11.66 5.37
C TYR A 339 -3.45 11.86 5.84
N PHE A 340 -2.80 12.97 5.45
CA PHE A 340 -1.34 13.13 5.59
C PHE A 340 -0.80 12.77 6.99
N ASN A 341 -1.45 13.24 8.05
CA ASN A 341 -0.97 12.99 9.40
C ASN A 341 -1.21 11.53 9.84
N GLU A 342 -2.31 10.95 9.42
CA GLU A 342 -2.65 9.55 9.65
C GLU A 342 -1.68 8.61 8.91
N LEU A 343 -1.06 9.04 7.81
CA LEU A 343 -0.08 8.21 7.10
C LEU A 343 1.19 7.91 7.93
N ILE A 344 1.46 8.66 9.00
CA ILE A 344 2.63 8.43 9.86
C ILE A 344 2.58 7.04 10.52
N HIS A 345 1.43 6.64 11.07
CA HIS A 345 1.33 5.33 11.72
C HIS A 345 1.45 4.19 10.71
N LEU A 346 1.01 4.38 9.46
CA LEU A 346 1.24 3.42 8.37
C LEU A 346 2.73 3.30 8.04
N SER A 347 3.47 4.42 7.97
CA SER A 347 4.92 4.39 7.77
C SER A 347 5.63 3.58 8.85
N GLU A 348 5.26 3.74 10.11
CA GLU A 348 5.86 2.96 11.19
C GLU A 348 5.43 1.48 11.17
N LEU A 349 4.20 1.18 10.73
CA LEU A 349 3.79 -0.20 10.48
C LEU A 349 4.68 -0.87 9.42
N PHE A 350 4.90 -0.23 8.27
CA PHE A 350 5.81 -0.76 7.25
C PHE A 350 7.24 -0.97 7.77
N LYS A 351 7.78 -0.03 8.54
CA LYS A 351 9.09 -0.21 9.20
C LYS A 351 9.11 -1.41 10.14
N SER A 352 8.00 -1.65 10.85
CA SER A 352 7.88 -2.81 11.75
C SER A 352 7.78 -4.14 11.01
N TYR A 353 7.26 -4.14 9.77
CA TYR A 353 7.27 -5.32 8.90
C TYR A 353 8.69 -5.60 8.40
N GLU A 354 9.39 -4.57 7.92
CA GLU A 354 10.76 -4.70 7.39
C GLU A 354 11.77 -5.15 8.46
N SER A 355 11.64 -4.63 9.68
CA SER A 355 12.51 -4.99 10.81
C SER A 355 12.10 -6.27 11.55
N GLY A 356 10.95 -6.89 11.20
CA GLY A 356 10.40 -8.06 11.89
C GLY A 356 9.77 -7.76 13.27
N GLN A 357 9.79 -6.51 13.74
CA GLN A 357 9.20 -6.10 15.02
C GLN A 357 7.70 -6.39 15.12
N ARG A 358 6.96 -6.40 14.00
CA ARG A 358 5.53 -6.75 14.01
C ARG A 358 5.26 -8.14 14.57
N SER A 359 6.17 -9.09 14.37
CA SER A 359 6.06 -10.45 14.92
C SER A 359 6.17 -10.48 16.45
N GLU A 360 6.81 -9.47 17.06
CA GLU A 360 6.94 -9.38 18.52
C GLU A 360 5.59 -9.07 19.18
N LEU A 361 4.65 -8.45 18.45
CA LEU A 361 3.30 -8.20 18.97
C LEU A 361 2.55 -9.50 19.28
N LEU A 362 2.87 -10.63 18.65
CA LEU A 362 2.26 -11.94 18.96
C LEU A 362 2.47 -12.36 20.42
N LYS A 363 3.55 -11.87 21.06
CA LYS A 363 3.92 -12.21 22.43
C LYS A 363 3.24 -11.32 23.47
N ILE A 364 2.57 -10.26 23.03
CA ILE A 364 1.92 -9.30 23.91
C ILE A 364 0.64 -9.91 24.46
N SER A 365 0.50 -9.87 25.79
CA SER A 365 -0.65 -10.41 26.51
C SER A 365 -1.31 -9.39 27.43
N THR A 366 -0.66 -8.24 27.65
CA THR A 366 -1.15 -7.21 28.55
C THR A 366 -1.25 -5.84 27.89
N ASP A 367 -2.17 -5.02 28.39
CA ASP A 367 -2.36 -3.64 27.92
C ASP A 367 -1.10 -2.80 28.07
N ARG A 368 -0.35 -3.00 29.16
CA ARG A 368 0.92 -2.30 29.41
C ARG A 368 1.96 -2.64 28.35
N GLU A 369 2.09 -3.90 27.98
CA GLU A 369 3.02 -4.32 26.93
C GLU A 369 2.63 -3.74 25.57
N LEU A 370 1.34 -3.70 25.23
CA LEU A 370 0.86 -3.10 23.98
C LEU A 370 1.21 -1.60 23.91
N ARG A 371 1.01 -0.87 25.01
CA ARG A 371 1.40 0.56 25.11
C ARG A 371 2.89 0.78 24.88
N MET A 372 3.74 -0.09 25.42
CA MET A 372 5.19 0.09 25.34
C MET A 372 5.79 -0.41 24.02
N ASN A 373 5.07 -1.21 23.25
CA ASN A 373 5.64 -1.95 22.12
C ASN A 373 4.89 -1.78 20.80
N HIS A 374 3.81 -0.98 20.73
CA HIS A 374 3.14 -0.77 19.45
C HIS A 374 4.07 -0.08 18.41
N PRO A 375 3.88 -0.34 17.11
CA PRO A 375 4.84 0.04 16.05
C PRO A 375 5.16 1.54 15.98
N TYR A 376 4.19 2.39 16.27
CA TYR A 376 4.32 3.85 16.16
C TYR A 376 4.52 4.56 17.50
N LYS A 377 4.99 3.86 18.53
CA LYS A 377 5.26 4.43 19.87
C LYS A 377 6.19 5.64 19.87
N LYS A 378 7.09 5.75 18.88
CA LYS A 378 7.96 6.93 18.69
C LYS A 378 7.15 8.23 18.65
N TYR A 379 5.97 8.21 18.05
CA TYR A 379 5.14 9.39 17.85
C TYR A 379 4.03 9.55 18.89
N VAL A 380 3.88 8.58 19.80
CA VAL A 380 2.90 8.58 20.88
C VAL A 380 3.62 8.97 22.15
N LEU A 381 3.47 10.24 22.54
CA LEU A 381 4.21 10.83 23.65
C LEU A 381 3.25 11.36 24.70
N SER A 382 3.64 11.22 25.97
CA SER A 382 2.99 11.91 27.08
C SER A 382 3.47 13.36 27.16
N LEU A 383 2.67 14.23 27.80
CA LEU A 383 3.09 15.61 28.04
C LEU A 383 4.35 15.68 28.91
N ASP A 384 4.48 14.75 29.86
CA ASP A 384 5.66 14.63 30.72
C ASP A 384 6.91 14.26 29.93
N GLN A 385 6.79 13.34 28.96
CA GLN A 385 7.91 12.99 28.08
C GLN A 385 8.38 14.18 27.24
N ILE A 386 7.46 15.02 26.77
CA ILE A 386 7.77 16.22 25.99
C ILE A 386 8.41 17.31 26.86
N THR A 387 7.96 17.47 28.11
CA THR A 387 8.41 18.53 29.01
C THR A 387 9.70 18.19 29.76
N GLN A 388 9.90 16.91 30.08
CA GLN A 388 11.01 16.47 30.94
C GLN A 388 12.18 15.89 30.16
N SER A 389 12.01 15.58 28.86
CA SER A 389 13.11 15.05 28.03
C SER A 389 13.99 16.19 27.49
N PRO A 390 15.23 16.37 27.99
CA PRO A 390 16.15 17.38 27.48
C PRO A 390 16.58 17.13 26.02
N GLU A 391 16.39 15.90 25.52
CA GLU A 391 16.74 15.48 24.17
C GLU A 391 15.59 15.67 23.17
N PHE A 392 14.38 16.00 23.63
CA PHE A 392 13.22 16.13 22.75
C PHE A 392 13.34 17.36 21.83
N ASN A 393 13.70 17.10 20.57
CA ASN A 393 13.75 18.12 19.52
C ASN A 393 12.41 18.15 18.76
N GLY A 394 11.48 18.97 19.23
CA GLY A 394 10.16 19.15 18.61
C GLY A 394 10.18 19.53 17.11
N PRO A 395 11.03 20.46 16.65
CA PRO A 395 11.21 20.74 15.22
C PRO A 395 11.62 19.50 14.40
N GLN A 396 12.60 18.73 14.88
CA GLN A 396 13.03 17.50 14.21
C GLN A 396 11.91 16.45 14.21
N PHE A 397 11.20 16.30 15.33
CA PHE A 397 10.06 15.40 15.44
C PHE A 397 8.97 15.72 14.40
N LYS A 398 8.68 17.01 14.17
CA LYS A 398 7.75 17.47 13.13
C LYS A 398 8.24 17.11 11.72
N ILE A 399 9.54 17.31 11.44
CA ILE A 399 10.17 16.94 10.17
C ILE A 399 10.08 15.43 9.94
N ASP A 400 10.46 14.63 10.93
CA ASP A 400 10.41 13.17 10.88
C ASP A 400 8.99 12.66 10.59
N GLY A 401 7.99 13.24 11.26
CA GLY A 401 6.58 12.92 11.03
C GLY A 401 6.15 13.21 9.60
N ALA A 402 6.48 14.40 9.07
CA ALA A 402 6.17 14.73 7.68
C ALA A 402 6.86 13.77 6.69
N ILE A 403 8.14 13.46 6.90
CA ILE A 403 8.87 12.50 6.05
C ILE A 403 8.18 11.12 6.08
N ALA A 404 7.77 10.65 7.27
CA ALA A 404 7.03 9.40 7.43
C ALA A 404 5.72 9.42 6.61
N SER A 405 4.93 10.50 6.68
CA SER A 405 3.75 10.69 5.85
C SER A 405 4.06 10.69 4.35
N HIS A 406 5.16 11.33 3.93
CA HIS A 406 5.56 11.37 2.52
C HIS A 406 6.02 10.02 1.97
N ASN A 407 6.48 9.12 2.84
CA ASN A 407 6.88 7.77 2.48
C ASN A 407 5.69 6.84 2.20
N ILE A 408 4.45 7.26 2.45
CA ILE A 408 3.27 6.48 2.09
C ILE A 408 2.60 7.08 0.86
N LYS A 409 2.28 6.22 -0.10
CA LYS A 409 1.53 6.56 -1.31
C LYS A 409 0.22 5.79 -1.31
N ILE A 410 -0.88 6.51 -1.49
CA ILE A 410 -2.17 5.91 -1.81
C ILE A 410 -2.18 5.70 -3.32
N ARG A 411 -2.32 4.45 -3.77
CA ARG A 411 -2.34 4.08 -5.19
C ARG A 411 -3.75 4.10 -5.75
N ASN A 412 -4.64 3.38 -5.08
CA ASN A 412 -6.02 3.27 -5.47
C ASN A 412 -6.93 3.52 -4.27
N ARG A 413 -8.17 3.87 -4.59
CA ARG A 413 -9.27 4.05 -3.65
C ARG A 413 -10.40 3.16 -4.10
N ARG A 414 -11.08 2.52 -3.17
CA ARG A 414 -12.24 1.68 -3.44
C ARG A 414 -13.31 2.05 -2.44
N PHE A 415 -14.42 2.61 -2.92
CA PHE A 415 -15.52 2.97 -2.05
C PHE A 415 -16.31 1.75 -1.64
N ALA A 416 -16.78 1.74 -0.39
CA ALA A 416 -17.49 0.62 0.20
C ALA A 416 -18.56 1.10 1.16
N SER A 417 -19.67 0.38 1.18
CA SER A 417 -20.73 0.58 2.16
C SER A 417 -20.29 0.13 3.55
N GLU A 418 -20.92 0.68 4.58
CA GLU A 418 -20.71 0.25 5.96
C GLU A 418 -20.86 -1.28 6.14
N ASN A 419 -21.87 -1.88 5.50
CA ASN A 419 -22.12 -3.32 5.56
C ASN A 419 -20.98 -4.15 4.97
N GLU A 420 -20.39 -3.71 3.86
CA GLU A 420 -19.25 -4.40 3.23
C GLU A 420 -18.02 -4.35 4.14
N VAL A 421 -17.70 -3.19 4.70
CA VAL A 421 -16.56 -3.01 5.60
C VAL A 421 -16.74 -3.85 6.87
N THR A 422 -17.90 -3.71 7.53
CA THR A 422 -18.18 -4.43 8.77
C THR A 422 -18.19 -5.94 8.57
N SER A 423 -18.78 -6.44 7.47
CA SER A 423 -18.79 -7.87 7.15
C SER A 423 -17.39 -8.42 6.93
N LEU A 424 -16.52 -7.70 6.22
CA LEU A 424 -15.14 -8.11 5.97
C LEU A 424 -14.33 -8.16 7.27
N ILE A 425 -14.43 -7.13 8.12
CA ILE A 425 -13.70 -7.10 9.39
C ILE A 425 -14.19 -8.21 10.33
N LYS A 426 -15.51 -8.42 10.43
CA LYS A 426 -16.10 -9.52 11.23
C LYS A 426 -15.58 -10.88 10.75
N LEU A 427 -15.51 -11.09 9.44
CA LEU A 427 -14.96 -12.30 8.86
C LEU A 427 -13.47 -12.49 9.24
N MET A 428 -12.65 -11.44 9.15
CA MET A 428 -11.24 -11.49 9.55
C MET A 428 -11.07 -11.84 11.04
N VAL A 429 -11.86 -11.22 11.92
CA VAL A 429 -11.84 -11.51 13.38
C VAL A 429 -12.22 -12.96 13.64
N GLY A 430 -13.33 -13.44 13.07
CA GLY A 430 -13.81 -14.81 13.28
C GLY A 430 -12.87 -15.85 12.70
N LEU A 431 -12.28 -15.57 11.53
CA LEU A 431 -11.30 -16.43 10.88
C LEU A 431 -10.05 -16.58 11.73
N LEU A 432 -9.37 -15.49 12.09
CA LEU A 432 -8.12 -15.55 12.88
C LEU A 432 -8.32 -16.13 14.27
N SER A 433 -9.53 -16.03 14.84
CA SER A 433 -9.86 -16.66 16.13
C SER A 433 -10.16 -18.16 16.04
N SER A 434 -10.26 -18.74 14.84
CA SER A 434 -10.75 -20.12 14.66
C SER A 434 -9.70 -21.18 14.97
N ASN A 435 -9.89 -21.94 16.05
CA ASN A 435 -9.06 -23.12 16.39
C ASN A 435 -9.14 -24.24 15.34
N LYS A 436 -10.26 -24.32 14.61
CA LYS A 436 -10.45 -25.33 13.57
C LYS A 436 -9.58 -25.06 12.34
N LEU A 437 -9.40 -23.77 11.99
CA LEU A 437 -8.63 -23.37 10.80
C LEU A 437 -7.14 -23.21 11.11
N PHE A 438 -6.79 -22.63 12.27
CA PHE A 438 -5.41 -22.29 12.64
C PHE A 438 -4.96 -23.02 13.90
N LYS A 439 -4.83 -24.35 13.82
CA LYS A 439 -4.35 -25.14 14.96
C LYS A 439 -2.84 -24.97 15.17
N ASP A 440 -2.08 -25.09 14.07
CA ASP A 440 -0.61 -25.15 14.05
C ASP A 440 0.04 -23.84 13.55
N THR A 441 -0.76 -22.78 13.39
CA THR A 441 -0.34 -21.49 12.83
C THR A 441 -0.62 -20.38 13.84
N ASP A 442 0.38 -19.53 14.11
CA ASP A 442 0.21 -18.33 14.93
C ASP A 442 -0.61 -17.29 14.17
N THR A 443 -1.57 -16.65 14.83
CA THR A 443 -2.39 -15.61 14.21
C THR A 443 -2.45 -14.34 15.06
N SER A 444 -2.39 -13.19 14.39
CA SER A 444 -2.47 -11.88 15.04
C SER A 444 -3.34 -10.93 14.22
N LEU A 445 -4.31 -10.31 14.87
CA LEU A 445 -5.08 -9.20 14.32
C LEU A 445 -4.73 -7.93 15.10
N PHE A 446 -4.21 -6.91 14.41
CA PHE A 446 -3.93 -5.62 15.00
C PHE A 446 -4.78 -4.52 14.35
N ILE A 447 -5.74 -3.99 15.10
CA ILE A 447 -6.59 -2.88 14.67
C ILE A 447 -6.07 -1.59 15.30
N SER A 448 -5.63 -0.67 14.45
CA SER A 448 -5.09 0.63 14.85
C SER A 448 -5.87 1.76 14.20
N GLY A 449 -5.95 2.89 14.88
CA GLY A 449 -6.41 4.13 14.28
C GLY A 449 -6.47 5.27 15.27
N MET A 450 -7.08 6.36 14.84
CA MET A 450 -7.12 7.62 15.58
C MET A 450 -8.55 8.17 15.63
N THR A 451 -8.88 8.86 16.72
CA THR A 451 -10.05 9.76 16.77
C THR A 451 -9.72 11.12 16.16
N ASP A 452 -10.72 11.98 15.98
CA ASP A 452 -10.59 13.27 15.29
C ASP A 452 -9.45 14.20 15.74
N PHE A 453 -9.07 15.07 14.80
CA PHE A 453 -7.93 15.97 14.88
C PHE A 453 -8.17 17.20 15.77
N GLN A 454 -7.26 17.44 16.74
CA GLN A 454 -7.28 18.63 17.61
C GLN A 454 -5.95 19.38 17.57
N GLU A 455 -6.00 20.66 17.22
CA GLU A 455 -4.84 21.55 17.31
C GLU A 455 -4.41 21.67 18.78
N THR A 456 -3.09 21.67 19.03
CA THR A 456 -2.55 21.80 20.38
C THR A 456 -1.42 22.81 20.48
N LYS A 457 -1.36 23.47 21.65
CA LYS A 457 -0.26 24.34 22.07
C LYS A 457 0.58 23.73 23.19
N ASP A 458 0.39 22.44 23.48
CA ASP A 458 1.02 21.77 24.61
C ASP A 458 2.56 21.78 24.48
N ILE A 459 3.08 21.62 23.26
CA ILE A 459 4.52 21.64 22.95
C ILE A 459 5.11 23.07 23.05
N LEU A 460 4.29 24.13 22.89
CA LEU A 460 4.77 25.50 23.04
C LEU A 460 5.13 25.87 24.48
N LYS A 461 4.43 25.29 25.47
CA LYS A 461 4.59 25.66 26.89
C LYS A 461 5.77 24.96 27.56
N SER A 462 6.27 23.88 26.97
CA SER A 462 7.28 23.01 27.58
C SER A 462 8.73 23.42 27.29
N GLN A 463 8.98 24.26 26.28
CA GLN A 463 10.32 24.66 25.86
C GLN A 463 10.68 26.07 26.35
N THR A 464 10.74 26.27 27.67
CA THR A 464 11.33 27.49 28.24
C THR A 464 12.84 27.48 28.01
N GLY A 465 13.33 28.21 27.00
CA GLY A 465 14.68 28.76 27.06
C GLY A 465 15.54 28.84 25.79
N LYS A 466 15.37 28.02 24.74
CA LYS A 466 16.35 28.04 23.60
C LYS A 466 15.84 27.69 22.20
N TYR A 467 14.59 27.28 22.02
CA TYR A 467 14.09 26.84 20.72
C TYR A 467 12.89 27.66 20.24
N ARG A 468 12.80 27.87 18.92
CA ARG A 468 11.62 28.48 18.30
C ARG A 468 10.40 27.61 18.67
N PRO A 469 9.29 28.21 19.13
CA PRO A 469 8.10 27.44 19.48
C PRO A 469 7.64 26.60 18.29
N VAL A 470 7.38 25.32 18.52
CA VAL A 470 6.82 24.43 17.50
C VAL A 470 5.34 24.79 17.33
N THR A 471 5.02 25.51 16.26
CA THR A 471 3.65 25.87 15.90
C THR A 471 2.99 24.80 15.04
N ASN A 472 1.67 24.83 14.98
CA ASN A 472 0.82 23.99 14.13
C ASN A 472 1.08 22.49 14.34
N MET A 473 1.03 22.07 15.61
CA MET A 473 1.05 20.67 15.99
C MET A 473 -0.36 20.23 16.33
N TYR A 474 -0.65 18.99 15.99
CA TYR A 474 -1.96 18.39 16.15
C TYR A 474 -1.81 17.15 17.02
N LYS A 475 -2.76 16.92 17.93
CA LYS A 475 -2.73 15.77 18.84
C LYS A 475 -3.95 14.86 18.69
N TYR A 476 -3.70 13.57 18.92
CA TYR A 476 -4.64 12.46 18.74
C TYR A 476 -4.53 11.52 19.91
N LYS A 477 -5.64 10.85 20.25
CA LYS A 477 -5.56 9.69 21.13
C LYS A 477 -5.56 8.44 20.24
N PRO A 478 -4.47 7.67 20.17
CA PRO A 478 -4.45 6.45 19.38
C PRO A 478 -5.27 5.35 20.06
N HIS A 479 -5.95 4.57 19.24
CA HIS A 479 -6.75 3.43 19.66
C HIS A 479 -6.16 2.15 19.07
N LEU A 480 -5.91 1.19 19.96
CA LEU A 480 -5.18 -0.04 19.67
C LEU A 480 -6.01 -1.23 20.13
N THR A 481 -6.28 -2.16 19.24
CA THR A 481 -6.85 -3.46 19.59
C THR A 481 -5.97 -4.55 19.00
N LEU A 482 -5.47 -5.44 19.85
CA LEU A 482 -4.67 -6.58 19.46
C LEU A 482 -5.41 -7.85 19.86
N LEU A 483 -5.58 -8.75 18.91
CA LEU A 483 -6.16 -10.07 19.14
C LEU A 483 -5.13 -11.08 18.65
N ASN A 484 -4.50 -11.74 19.61
CA ASN A 484 -3.49 -12.75 19.35
C ASN A 484 -4.09 -14.12 19.60
N LYS A 485 -3.66 -15.08 18.79
CA LYS A 485 -3.91 -16.49 19.03
C LYS A 485 -2.66 -17.27 18.63
N PRO A 486 -1.79 -17.59 19.59
CA PRO A 486 -0.66 -18.48 19.35
C PRO A 486 -1.16 -19.88 18.96
N LYS A 487 -0.33 -20.62 18.25
CA LYS A 487 -0.55 -22.03 17.91
C LYS A 487 -0.78 -22.86 19.18
N SER A 488 -1.62 -23.88 19.05
CA SER A 488 -1.89 -24.80 20.16
C SER A 488 -0.63 -25.62 20.45
N VAL A 489 -0.17 -25.66 21.70
CA VAL A 489 0.96 -26.53 22.14
C VAL A 489 0.48 -27.95 22.33
#